data_AF-A0A849PRP6-F1
#
_entry.id   AF-A0A849PRP6-F1
#
_cell.length_a   1.000
_cell.length_b   1.000
_cell.length_c   1.000
_cell.angle_alpha   90.00
_cell.angle_beta   90.00
_cell.angle_gamma   90.00
#
_symmetry.space_group_name_H-M   'P 1'
#
loop_
_entity.id
_entity.type
_entity.pdbx_description
1 polymer ?
#
loop_
_entity_poly.entity_id
_entity_poly.type
_entity_poly.pdbx_seq_one_letter_code
_entity_poly.pdbx_strand_id
1 'polypeptide(L)'
;MVLIKFDNLKKFLEMNGWIFDSVNDKFTEISKNFGEQIRLLIPKDETLPDYNHRVSDIIQTISDLEEIDFKELFEEIIHMEKVKKIICRRCKNIVVIKENMACYNDKTIIKVCPYCGKIDI
;
A
#
# COMPACT_ATOMS: atom_id res chain seq x y z
N MET A 1 13.48 -14.11 -7.77
CA MET A 1 12.46 -13.79 -6.75
C MET A 1 12.48 -12.27 -6.59
N VAL A 2 11.36 -11.59 -6.78
CA VAL A 2 11.31 -10.13 -6.61
C VAL A 2 11.23 -9.83 -5.12
N LEU A 3 12.05 -8.91 -4.63
CA LEU A 3 12.07 -8.52 -3.21
C LEU A 3 11.03 -7.42 -2.97
N ILE A 4 10.13 -7.65 -2.02
CA ILE A 4 9.22 -6.60 -1.55
C ILE A 4 9.92 -5.82 -0.45
N LYS A 5 10.21 -4.54 -0.75
CA LYS A 5 10.69 -3.59 0.24
C LYS A 5 9.60 -3.30 1.26
N PHE A 6 9.98 -3.20 2.53
CA PHE A 6 9.05 -2.86 3.61
C PHE A 6 8.25 -1.58 3.31
N ASP A 7 8.90 -0.56 2.73
CA ASP A 7 8.25 0.71 2.36
C ASP A 7 7.06 0.54 1.40
N ASN A 8 7.12 -0.43 0.50
CA ASN A 8 6.04 -0.69 -0.45
C ASN A 8 4.83 -1.32 0.24
N LEU A 9 5.10 -2.35 1.05
CA LEU A 9 4.09 -3.01 1.87
C LEU A 9 3.45 -2.01 2.83
N LYS A 10 4.25 -1.16 3.48
CA LYS A 10 3.79 -0.10 4.36
C LYS A 10 2.83 0.86 3.65
N LYS A 11 3.19 1.37 2.47
CA LYS A 11 2.32 2.29 1.71
C LYS A 11 0.98 1.64 1.34
N PHE A 12 0.99 0.39 0.90
CA PHE A 12 -0.23 -0.35 0.57
C PHE A 12 -1.14 -0.46 1.80
N LEU A 13 -0.59 -0.91 2.91
CA LEU A 13 -1.31 -1.10 4.17
C LEU A 13 -1.88 0.22 4.71
N GLU A 14 -1.11 1.33 4.67
CA GLU A 14 -1.60 2.67 5.04
C GLU A 14 -2.83 3.08 4.20
N MET A 15 -2.81 2.83 2.89
CA MET A 15 -3.92 3.17 2.01
C MET A 15 -5.18 2.35 2.28
N ASN A 16 -5.01 1.12 2.74
CA ASN A 16 -6.09 0.20 3.08
C ASN A 16 -6.56 0.32 4.54
N GLY A 17 -6.11 1.37 5.24
CA GLY A 17 -6.56 1.71 6.59
C GLY A 17 -5.97 0.84 7.70
N TRP A 18 -4.85 0.17 7.46
CA TRP A 18 -4.12 -0.54 8.51
C TRP A 18 -3.40 0.47 9.41
N ILE A 19 -3.47 0.24 10.72
CA ILE A 19 -2.82 1.04 11.76
C ILE A 19 -1.45 0.44 12.04
N PHE A 20 -0.45 1.30 12.27
CA PHE A 20 0.93 0.89 12.49
C PHE A 20 1.41 1.33 13.87
N ASP A 21 1.94 0.38 14.63
CA ASP A 21 2.60 0.63 15.91
C ASP A 21 4.04 0.14 15.85
N SER A 22 4.97 0.99 16.27
CA SER A 22 6.38 0.60 16.28
C SER A 22 6.65 -0.29 17.49
N VAL A 23 7.07 -1.53 17.24
CA VAL A 23 7.42 -2.49 18.30
C VAL A 23 8.89 -2.34 18.68
N ASN A 24 9.79 -2.35 17.68
CA ASN A 24 11.21 -2.08 17.85
C ASN A 24 11.84 -1.60 16.52
N ASP A 25 13.16 -1.54 16.47
CA ASP A 25 13.95 -1.15 15.30
C ASP A 25 13.78 -2.11 14.11
N LYS A 26 13.57 -3.39 14.37
CA LYS A 26 13.49 -4.43 13.33
C LYS A 26 12.07 -4.80 12.91
N PHE A 27 11.06 -4.50 13.73
CA PHE A 27 9.69 -4.93 13.51
C PHE A 27 8.66 -3.80 13.72
N THR A 28 7.56 -3.90 12.99
CA THR A 28 6.36 -3.06 13.16
C THR A 28 5.16 -3.96 13.38
N GLU A 29 4.29 -3.59 14.30
CA GLU A 29 2.97 -4.20 14.41
C GLU A 29 2.01 -3.46 13.48
N ILE A 30 1.21 -4.21 12.73
CA ILE A 30 0.08 -3.69 11.98
C ILE A 30 -1.21 -4.23 12.57
N SER A 31 -2.27 -3.43 12.57
CA SER A 31 -3.58 -3.88 13.02
C SER A 31 -4.70 -3.33 12.16
N LYS A 32 -5.76 -4.13 12.03
CA LYS A 32 -7.02 -3.77 11.36
C LYS A 32 -8.17 -4.55 12.00
N ASN A 33 -9.36 -3.98 11.96
CA ASN A 33 -10.56 -4.58 12.53
C ASN A 33 -11.41 -5.21 11.42
N PHE A 34 -11.65 -6.51 11.52
CA PHE A 34 -12.50 -7.30 10.62
C PHE A 34 -13.73 -7.87 11.37
N GLY A 35 -14.23 -7.15 12.37
CA GLY A 35 -15.15 -7.66 13.40
C GLY A 35 -14.41 -8.07 14.67
N GLU A 36 -13.17 -8.56 14.52
CA GLU A 36 -12.18 -8.73 15.58
C GLU A 36 -10.90 -7.96 15.23
N GLN A 37 -10.16 -7.54 16.26
CA GLN A 37 -8.88 -6.85 16.05
C GLN A 37 -7.79 -7.85 15.70
N ILE A 38 -7.34 -7.82 14.45
CA ILE A 38 -6.22 -8.63 13.98
C ILE A 38 -4.94 -7.82 14.10
N ARG A 39 -3.87 -8.46 14.56
CA ARG A 39 -2.53 -7.86 14.69
C ARG A 39 -1.50 -8.75 14.01
N LEU A 40 -0.67 -8.18 13.14
CA LEU A 40 0.41 -8.89 12.45
C LEU A 40 1.74 -8.17 12.70
N LEU A 41 2.81 -8.95 12.86
CA LEU A 41 4.15 -8.41 13.07
C LEU A 41 4.95 -8.48 11.78
N ILE A 42 5.31 -7.31 11.22
CA ILE A 42 6.03 -7.19 9.96
C ILE A 42 7.51 -6.88 10.22
N PRO A 43 8.45 -7.63 9.62
CA PRO A 43 9.86 -7.26 9.63
C PRO A 43 10.10 -6.00 8.78
N LYS A 44 10.82 -5.03 9.33
CA LYS A 44 11.33 -3.83 8.65
C LYS A 44 12.73 -4.04 8.09
N ASP A 45 13.50 -4.91 8.74
CA ASP A 45 14.92 -5.12 8.49
C ASP A 45 15.12 -6.28 7.50
N GLU A 46 15.53 -5.95 6.27
CA GLU A 46 15.80 -6.90 5.19
C GLU A 46 17.01 -7.81 5.48
N THR A 47 17.83 -7.49 6.48
CA THR A 47 18.99 -8.31 6.89
C THR A 47 18.59 -9.51 7.76
N LEU A 48 17.33 -9.57 8.20
CA LEU A 48 16.83 -10.70 8.99
C LEU A 48 16.86 -12.01 8.19
N PRO A 49 17.27 -13.13 8.82
CA PRO A 49 17.10 -14.44 8.21
C PRO A 49 15.61 -14.68 7.94
N ASP A 50 15.32 -15.23 6.76
CA ASP A 50 13.96 -15.53 6.30
C ASP A 50 13.05 -14.32 6.07
N TYR A 51 13.60 -13.10 5.95
CA TYR A 51 12.82 -11.88 5.67
C TYR A 51 11.79 -12.09 4.56
N ASN A 52 12.21 -12.65 3.43
CA ASN A 52 11.35 -12.85 2.27
C ASN A 52 10.22 -13.85 2.53
N HIS A 53 10.51 -14.93 3.25
CA HIS A 53 9.50 -15.93 3.59
C HIS A 53 8.45 -15.30 4.51
N ARG A 54 8.88 -14.58 5.55
CA ARG A 54 8.00 -13.86 6.49
C ARG A 54 7.13 -12.84 5.78
N VAL A 55 7.69 -12.03 4.88
CA VAL A 55 6.92 -11.05 4.10
C VAL A 55 5.90 -11.75 3.21
N SER A 56 6.27 -12.86 2.56
CA SER A 56 5.34 -13.65 1.75
C SER A 56 4.18 -14.21 2.58
N ASP A 57 4.47 -14.76 3.76
CA ASP A 57 3.45 -15.30 4.68
C ASP A 57 2.48 -14.21 5.16
N ILE A 58 3.01 -13.01 5.43
CA ILE A 58 2.20 -11.83 5.80
C ILE A 58 1.28 -11.43 4.64
N ILE A 59 1.80 -11.37 3.41
CA ILE A 59 1.01 -11.02 2.23
C ILE A 59 -0.06 -12.09 1.98
N GLN A 60 0.26 -13.37 2.14
CA GLN A 60 -0.73 -14.45 2.06
C GLN A 60 -1.82 -14.26 3.11
N THR A 61 -1.44 -13.97 4.35
CA THR A 61 -2.41 -13.70 5.43
C THR A 61 -3.32 -12.52 5.08
N ILE A 62 -2.78 -11.43 4.53
CA ILE A 62 -3.59 -10.28 4.10
C ILE A 62 -4.51 -10.64 2.92
N SER A 63 -4.00 -11.40 1.95
CA SER A 63 -4.76 -11.93 0.81
C SER A 63 -5.97 -12.73 1.29
N ASP A 64 -5.77 -13.63 2.25
CA ASP A 64 -6.84 -14.45 2.82
C ASP A 64 -7.85 -13.61 3.62
N LEU A 65 -7.39 -12.60 4.37
CA LEU A 65 -8.24 -11.75 5.20
C LEU A 65 -9.08 -10.75 4.40
N GLU A 66 -8.53 -10.20 3.33
CA GLU A 66 -9.22 -9.20 2.49
C GLU A 66 -9.93 -9.86 1.29
N GLU A 67 -9.86 -11.19 1.17
CA GLU A 67 -10.39 -11.98 0.05
C GLU A 67 -9.87 -11.50 -1.33
N ILE A 68 -8.60 -11.11 -1.38
CA ILE A 68 -7.90 -10.65 -2.60
C ILE A 68 -7.00 -11.78 -3.10
N ASP A 69 -6.91 -11.99 -4.42
CA ASP A 69 -5.96 -12.96 -4.98
C ASP A 69 -4.51 -12.61 -4.59
N PHE A 70 -3.76 -13.62 -4.14
CA PHE A 70 -2.39 -13.42 -3.68
C PHE A 70 -1.50 -12.80 -4.75
N LYS A 71 -1.60 -13.22 -6.02
CA LYS A 71 -0.76 -12.69 -7.09
C LYS A 71 -1.13 -11.24 -7.40
N GLU A 72 -2.43 -10.94 -7.45
CA GLU A 72 -2.91 -9.57 -7.63
C GLU A 72 -2.40 -8.64 -6.52
N LEU A 73 -2.54 -9.05 -5.26
CA LEU A 73 -2.05 -8.30 -4.11
C LEU A 73 -0.53 -8.11 -4.14
N PHE A 74 0.21 -9.18 -4.44
CA PHE A 74 1.67 -9.17 -4.52
C PHE A 74 2.16 -8.22 -5.62
N GLU A 75 1.53 -8.25 -6.80
CA GLU A 75 1.83 -7.33 -7.89
C GLU A 75 1.48 -5.89 -7.51
N GLU A 76 0.33 -5.64 -6.88
CA GLU A 76 -0.04 -4.29 -6.44
C GLU A 76 1.01 -3.72 -5.49
N ILE A 77 1.43 -4.48 -4.48
CA ILE A 77 2.45 -4.07 -3.50
C ILE A 77 3.78 -3.75 -4.20
N ILE A 78 4.26 -4.60 -5.11
CA ILE A 78 5.52 -4.35 -5.82
C ILE A 78 5.47 -3.04 -6.62
N HIS A 79 4.33 -2.74 -7.23
CA HIS A 79 4.16 -1.55 -8.05
C HIS A 79 3.84 -0.27 -7.25
N MET A 80 3.78 -0.35 -5.90
CA MET A 80 3.56 0.81 -5.02
C MET A 80 4.67 1.87 -5.09
N GLU A 81 5.89 1.54 -5.55
CA GLU A 81 6.95 2.55 -5.73
C GLU A 81 6.52 3.68 -6.69
N LYS A 82 5.59 3.41 -7.61
CA LYS A 82 5.09 4.35 -8.61
C LYS A 82 3.89 5.19 -8.16
N VAL A 83 3.39 4.95 -6.96
CA VAL A 83 2.17 5.61 -6.48
C VAL A 83 2.49 6.98 -5.90
N LYS A 84 2.09 8.04 -6.61
CA LYS A 84 2.26 9.43 -6.17
C LYS A 84 1.04 9.88 -5.36
N LYS A 85 1.25 10.18 -4.08
CA LYS A 85 0.27 10.89 -3.24
C LYS A 85 0.30 12.37 -3.63
N ILE A 86 -0.84 12.93 -4.02
CA ILE A 86 -0.96 14.37 -4.24
C ILE A 86 -2.18 14.88 -3.50
N ILE A 87 -2.01 15.99 -2.80
CA ILE A 87 -3.12 16.65 -2.09
C ILE A 87 -3.89 17.45 -3.13
N CYS A 88 -5.17 17.15 -3.32
CA CYS A 88 -6.02 18.01 -4.13
C CYS A 88 -6.10 19.39 -3.45
N ARG A 89 -5.66 20.45 -4.14
CA ARG A 89 -5.64 21.81 -3.57
C ARG A 89 -7.02 22.34 -3.18
N ARG A 90 -8.09 21.70 -3.68
CA ARG A 90 -9.46 22.18 -3.53
C ARG A 90 -10.24 21.51 -2.40
N CYS A 91 -10.30 20.19 -2.38
CA CYS A 91 -10.95 19.45 -1.29
C CYS A 91 -9.98 19.09 -0.17
N LYS A 92 -8.68 19.36 -0.33
CA LYS A 92 -7.59 18.98 0.59
C LYS A 92 -7.49 17.47 0.84
N ASN A 93 -8.24 16.66 0.09
CA ASN A 93 -8.16 15.21 0.17
C ASN A 93 -6.88 14.71 -0.50
N ILE A 94 -6.29 13.67 0.09
CA ILE A 94 -5.16 12.95 -0.47
C ILE A 94 -5.69 12.12 -1.64
N VAL A 95 -5.24 12.45 -2.85
CA VAL A 95 -5.49 11.67 -4.05
C VAL A 95 -4.30 10.77 -4.29
N VAL A 96 -4.59 9.48 -4.41
CA VAL A 96 -3.59 8.50 -4.76
C VAL A 96 -3.63 8.28 -6.26
N ILE A 97 -2.57 8.66 -6.96
CA ILE A 97 -2.47 8.45 -8.40
C ILE A 97 -1.65 7.18 -8.62
N LYS A 98 -2.35 6.12 -9.02
CA LYS A 98 -1.73 4.94 -9.61
C LYS A 98 -1.24 5.37 -11.01
N GLU A 99 0.06 5.28 -11.30
CA GLU A 99 0.60 5.71 -12.60
C GLU A 99 -0.02 4.96 -13.81
N ASN A 100 -0.76 3.87 -13.57
CA ASN A 100 -1.52 3.13 -14.58
C ASN A 100 -2.97 3.62 -14.79
N MET A 101 -3.40 4.68 -14.11
CA MET A 101 -4.77 5.25 -14.22
C MET A 101 -4.73 6.64 -14.88
N ALA A 102 -3.85 6.82 -15.86
CA ALA A 102 -3.85 8.02 -16.70
C ALA A 102 -4.87 7.85 -17.83
N CYS A 103 -5.95 8.64 -17.83
CA CYS A 103 -6.70 8.89 -19.05
C CYS A 103 -5.76 9.61 -20.03
N TYR A 104 -5.28 8.89 -21.03
CA TYR A 104 -4.47 9.45 -22.11
C TYR A 104 -5.37 10.32 -22.98
N ASN A 105 -5.26 11.63 -22.84
CA ASN A 105 -5.58 12.54 -23.92
C ASN A 105 -4.35 13.42 -24.15
N ASP A 106 -4.01 13.59 -25.42
CA ASP A 106 -2.73 14.06 -25.92
C ASP A 106 -2.01 15.11 -25.04
N LYS A 107 -0.81 14.76 -24.58
CA LYS A 107 0.24 15.65 -24.03
C LYS A 107 -0.06 16.41 -22.74
N THR A 108 -1.14 16.13 -22.01
CA THR A 108 -1.33 16.68 -20.65
C THR A 108 -1.98 15.63 -19.76
N ILE A 109 -1.28 15.15 -18.72
CA ILE A 109 -1.87 14.25 -17.73
C ILE A 109 -2.86 15.10 -16.92
N ILE A 110 -4.12 15.12 -17.34
CA ILE A 110 -5.21 15.76 -16.62
C ILE A 110 -5.56 14.85 -15.45
N LYS A 111 -5.05 15.20 -14.28
CA LYS A 111 -5.30 14.48 -13.04
C LYS A 111 -6.61 14.99 -12.43
N VAL A 112 -7.67 14.19 -12.47
CA VAL A 112 -8.97 14.51 -11.87
C VAL A 112 -9.00 13.96 -10.46
N CYS A 113 -9.37 14.79 -9.49
CA CYS A 113 -9.59 14.30 -8.13
C CYS A 113 -10.87 13.43 -8.09
N PRO A 114 -10.81 12.16 -7.63
CA PRO A 114 -11.98 11.28 -7.58
C PRO A 114 -13.05 11.75 -6.59
N TYR A 115 -12.68 12.61 -5.64
CA TYR A 115 -13.60 13.10 -4.60
C TYR A 115 -14.36 14.36 -5.02
N CYS A 116 -13.78 15.22 -5.86
CA CYS A 116 -14.41 16.49 -6.24
C CYS A 116 -14.63 16.63 -7.75
N GLY A 117 -14.17 15.66 -8.55
CA GLY A 117 -14.35 15.63 -10.01
C GLY A 117 -13.64 16.75 -10.76
N LYS A 118 -12.78 17.54 -10.10
CA LYS A 118 -12.11 18.70 -10.70
C LYS A 118 -10.63 18.44 -10.99
N ILE A 119 -10.17 19.09 -12.05
CA ILE A 119 -8.80 19.10 -12.55
C ILE A 119 -8.04 20.19 -11.78
N ASP A 120 -7.31 19.81 -10.74
CA ASP A 120 -6.33 20.68 -10.05
C ASP A 120 -5.63 19.84 -8.97
N ILE A 121 -4.67 19.04 -9.42
CA ILE A 121 -3.79 18.23 -8.56
C ILE A 121 -2.38 18.83 -8.62
#